data_AF-A0A2D0KFY9-F1
#
_entry.id   AF-A0A2D0KFY9-F1
#
_cell.length_a   1.000
_cell.length_b   1.000
_cell.length_c   1.000
_cell.angle_alpha   90.00
_cell.angle_beta   90.00
_cell.angle_gamma   90.00
#
_symmetry.space_group_name_H-M   'P 1'
#
loop_
_entity.id
_entity.type
_entity.pdbx_description
1 polymer ?
#
loop_
_entity_poly.entity_id
_entity_poly.type
_entity_poly.pdbx_seq_one_letter_code
_entity_poly.pdbx_strand_id
1 'polypeptide(L)'
;MQLDKDYPVSVLAFCIFYKEHYLSKVLPKLQKLKFDYFGHGLVILHENEIRKEKGDFTIFKNREEKNQFLDRLNSIISDDNLALIYFLLIFNRF
;
A
#
# COMPACT_ATOMS: atom_id res chain seq x y z
N MET A 1 2.87 33.39 5.69
CA MET A 1 2.33 32.06 5.99
C MET A 1 2.85 31.09 4.94
N GLN A 2 4.03 30.51 5.16
CA GLN A 2 4.56 29.47 4.29
C GLN A 2 3.77 28.20 4.59
N LEU A 3 3.03 27.70 3.61
CA LEU A 3 2.57 26.31 3.62
C LEU A 3 3.84 25.46 3.54
N ASP A 4 4.18 24.83 4.66
CA ASP A 4 5.26 23.86 4.70
C ASP A 4 4.94 22.74 3.69
N LYS A 5 5.84 22.52 2.72
CA LYS A 5 5.66 21.48 1.70
C LYS A 5 5.74 20.08 2.31
N ASP A 6 6.26 19.95 3.53
CA ASP A 6 6.37 18.71 4.28
C ASP A 6 5.17 18.46 5.22
N TYR A 7 4.10 19.28 5.13
CA TYR A 7 2.89 19.02 5.91
C TYR A 7 2.31 17.65 5.53
N PRO A 8 2.20 16.69 6.47
CA PRO A 8 1.76 15.34 6.14
C PRO A 8 0.28 15.37 5.75
N VAL A 9 0.02 15.28 4.46
CA VAL A 9 -1.32 15.05 3.93
C VAL A 9 -1.59 13.55 4.04
N SER A 10 -2.43 13.15 4.98
CA SER A 10 -2.97 11.79 5.01
C SER A 10 -4.06 11.70 3.94
N VAL A 11 -3.82 10.90 2.90
CA VAL A 11 -4.82 10.60 1.86
C VAL A 11 -5.40 9.22 2.13
N LEU A 12 -6.72 9.15 2.28
CA LEU A 12 -7.42 7.88 2.31
C LEU A 12 -7.83 7.51 0.88
N ALA A 13 -7.27 6.44 0.34
CA ALA A 13 -7.65 5.91 -0.97
C ALA A 13 -8.49 4.63 -0.78
N PHE A 14 -9.51 4.46 -1.61
CA PHE A 14 -10.31 3.24 -1.69
C PHE A 14 -10.20 2.63 -3.08
N CYS A 15 -10.08 1.32 -3.15
CA CYS A 15 -10.13 0.55 -4.39
C CYS A 15 -11.35 -0.36 -4.33
N ILE A 16 -12.24 -0.26 -5.32
CA ILE A 16 -13.41 -1.13 -5.40
C ILE A 16 -13.13 -2.23 -6.41
N PHE A 17 -13.35 -3.47 -5.97
CA PHE A 17 -13.14 -4.68 -6.76
C PHE A 17 -14.46 -5.44 -6.90
N TYR A 18 -14.69 -6.06 -8.06
CA TYR A 18 -15.65 -7.15 -8.15
C TYR A 18 -15.21 -8.30 -7.23
N LYS A 19 -16.13 -8.84 -6.42
CA LYS A 19 -15.83 -9.84 -5.39
C LYS A 19 -15.05 -11.04 -5.93
N GLU A 20 -15.48 -11.60 -7.07
CA GLU A 20 -14.82 -12.74 -7.71
C GLU A 20 -13.41 -12.39 -8.20
N HIS A 21 -13.23 -11.19 -8.77
CA HIS A 21 -11.92 -10.71 -9.19
C HIS A 21 -10.99 -10.52 -7.99
N TYR A 22 -11.48 -9.93 -6.90
CA TYR A 22 -10.72 -9.79 -5.66
C TYR A 22 -10.27 -11.14 -5.11
N LEU A 23 -11.18 -12.10 -4.98
CA LEU A 23 -10.87 -13.42 -4.41
C LEU A 23 -9.96 -14.27 -5.31
N SER A 24 -10.15 -14.21 -6.63
CA SER A 24 -9.44 -15.09 -7.57
C SER A 24 -8.13 -14.52 -8.11
N LYS A 25 -7.94 -13.19 -8.11
CA LYS A 25 -6.77 -12.53 -8.69
C LYS A 25 -6.00 -11.68 -7.69
N VAL A 26 -6.67 -10.78 -6.99
CA VAL A 26 -6.00 -9.76 -6.16
C VAL A 26 -5.50 -10.36 -4.85
N LEU A 27 -6.36 -11.05 -4.11
CA LEU A 27 -6.03 -11.64 -2.82
C LEU A 27 -4.87 -12.63 -2.90
N PRO A 28 -4.80 -13.57 -3.88
CA PRO A 28 -3.65 -14.46 -4.03
C PRO A 28 -2.35 -13.72 -4.31
N LYS A 29 -2.37 -12.70 -5.18
CA LYS A 29 -1.19 -11.86 -5.48
C LYS A 29 -0.71 -11.12 -4.23
N LEU A 30 -1.64 -10.54 -3.45
CA LEU A 30 -1.33 -9.81 -2.23
C LEU A 30 -0.77 -10.74 -1.13
N GLN A 31 -1.36 -11.92 -0.96
CA GLN A 31 -0.84 -12.91 -0.01
C GLN A 31 0.55 -13.37 -0.43
N LYS A 32 0.76 -13.69 -1.71
CA LYS A 32 2.08 -14.05 -2.23
C LYS A 32 3.10 -12.95 -1.97
N LEU A 33 2.75 -11.68 -2.22
CA LEU A 33 3.62 -10.55 -1.88
C LEU A 33 4.00 -10.58 -0.39
N LYS A 34 3.05 -10.76 0.52
CA LYS A 34 3.35 -10.81 1.95
C LYS A 34 4.26 -11.99 2.32
N PHE A 35 4.01 -13.18 1.77
CA PHE A 35 4.86 -14.35 2.01
C PHE A 35 6.27 -14.16 1.45
N ASP A 36 6.42 -13.59 0.26
CA ASP A 36 7.72 -13.36 -0.39
C ASP A 36 8.62 -12.43 0.47
N TYR A 37 8.04 -11.43 1.15
CA TYR A 37 8.80 -10.42 1.92
C TYR A 37 8.88 -10.70 3.42
N PHE A 38 7.79 -11.17 4.04
CA PHE A 38 7.69 -11.34 5.50
C PHE A 38 7.68 -12.80 5.94
N GLY A 39 7.55 -13.76 5.01
CA GLY A 39 7.39 -15.17 5.32
C GLY A 39 5.99 -15.55 5.83
N HIS A 40 5.08 -14.60 6.01
CA HIS A 40 3.71 -14.83 6.46
C HIS A 40 2.71 -13.79 5.95
N GLY A 41 1.41 -14.15 5.92
CA GLY A 41 0.32 -13.28 5.46
C GLY A 41 -0.24 -12.28 6.49
N LEU A 42 0.21 -12.36 7.75
CA LEU A 42 -0.35 -11.58 8.88
C LEU A 42 0.04 -10.10 8.89
N VAL A 43 1.04 -9.68 8.11
CA VAL A 43 1.49 -8.28 8.08
C VAL A 43 0.40 -7.36 7.53
N ILE A 44 0.14 -6.26 8.23
CA ILE A 44 -0.77 -5.21 7.80
C ILE A 44 0.01 -4.18 6.97
N LEU A 45 -0.39 -3.99 5.71
CA LEU A 45 0.26 -3.05 4.79
C LEU A 45 -0.22 -1.62 5.07
N HIS A 46 0.35 -1.00 6.09
CA HIS A 46 0.02 0.37 6.48
C HIS A 46 1.07 1.36 5.97
N GLU A 47 0.64 2.38 5.22
CA GLU A 47 1.54 3.34 4.56
C GLU A 47 2.54 3.97 5.53
N ASN A 48 2.11 4.39 6.73
CA ASN A 48 3.01 5.01 7.69
C ASN A 48 4.15 4.08 8.13
N GLU A 49 3.88 2.78 8.27
CA GLU A 49 4.89 1.80 8.69
C GLU A 49 5.85 1.48 7.54
N ILE A 50 5.34 1.37 6.31
CA ILE A 50 6.15 1.22 5.10
C ILE A 50 7.06 2.44 4.89
N ARG A 51 6.49 3.65 4.98
CA ARG A 51 7.21 4.90 4.74
C ARG A 51 8.33 5.10 5.76
N LYS A 52 8.04 4.87 7.04
CA LYS A 52 8.99 5.04 8.16
C LYS A 52 9.84 3.80 8.44
N GLU A 53 9.67 2.72 7.69
CA GLU A 53 10.41 1.46 7.84
C GLU A 53 10.35 0.92 9.28
N LYS A 54 9.12 0.82 9.82
CA LYS A 54 8.86 0.38 11.19
C LYS A 54 8.32 -1.04 11.24
N GLY A 55 8.54 -1.71 12.37
CA GLY A 55 8.06 -3.07 12.61
C GLY A 55 8.55 -4.05 11.55
N ASP A 56 7.61 -4.75 10.92
CA ASP A 56 7.88 -5.74 9.87
C ASP A 56 8.56 -5.14 8.62
N PHE A 57 8.51 -3.82 8.42
CA PHE A 57 9.10 -3.12 7.28
C PHE A 57 10.58 -2.71 7.47
N THR A 58 11.25 -3.25 8.49
CA THR A 58 12.70 -3.08 8.72
C THR A 58 13.55 -4.05 7.88
N ILE A 59 12.90 -4.92 7.08
CA ILE A 59 13.54 -5.94 6.25
C ILE A 59 14.30 -5.39 5.04
N PHE A 60 14.03 -4.16 4.61
CA PHE A 60 14.63 -3.57 3.42
C PHE A 60 16.09 -3.17 3.69
N LYS A 61 17.03 -3.70 2.91
CA LYS A 61 18.46 -3.38 3.06
C LYS A 61 18.83 -2.04 2.47
N ASN A 62 18.10 -1.62 1.44
CA ASN A 62 18.33 -0.37 0.73
C ASN A 62 17.02 0.19 0.17
N ARG A 63 17.08 1.43 -0.35
CA ARG A 63 15.91 2.10 -0.95
C ARG A 63 15.40 1.39 -2.20
N GLU A 64 16.25 0.66 -2.92
CA GLU A 64 15.87 -0.07 -4.14
C GLU A 64 14.94 -1.24 -3.82
N GLU A 65 15.24 -2.04 -2.79
CA GLU A 65 14.37 -3.13 -2.34
C GLU A 65 13.00 -2.63 -1.90
N LYS A 66 12.97 -1.49 -1.18
CA LYS A 66 11.72 -0.82 -0.80
C LYS A 66 10.93 -0.35 -2.02
N ASN A 67 11.59 0.27 -3.00
CA ASN A 67 10.94 0.71 -4.23
C ASN A 67 10.40 -0.49 -5.03
N GLN A 68 11.15 -1.59 -5.14
CA GLN A 68 10.68 -2.82 -5.78
C GLN A 68 9.44 -3.41 -5.08
N PHE A 69 9.40 -3.36 -3.74
CA PHE A 69 8.21 -3.75 -2.98
C PHE A 69 7.01 -2.86 -3.32
N LEU A 70 7.19 -1.55 -3.34
CA LEU A 70 6.15 -0.59 -3.69
C LEU A 70 5.67 -0.75 -5.14
N ASP A 71 6.59 -0.99 -6.08
CA ASP A 71 6.27 -1.22 -7.49
C ASP A 71 5.47 -2.51 -7.67
N ARG A 72 5.85 -3.61 -6.99
CA ARG A 72 5.05 -4.83 -6.97
C ARG A 72 3.67 -4.59 -6.36
N LEU A 73 3.57 -3.86 -5.25
CA LEU A 73 2.29 -3.53 -4.62
C LEU A 73 1.40 -2.71 -5.57
N ASN A 74 1.96 -1.68 -6.20
CA ASN A 74 1.26 -0.85 -7.18
C ASN A 74 0.78 -1.69 -8.37
N SER A 75 1.60 -2.60 -8.90
CA SER A 75 1.20 -3.48 -10.01
C SER A 75 0.01 -4.39 -9.68
N ILE A 76 -0.17 -4.76 -8.40
CA ILE A 76 -1.33 -5.54 -7.94
C ILE A 76 -2.59 -4.65 -7.90
N ILE A 77 -2.42 -3.36 -7.61
CA ILE A 77 -3.48 -2.36 -7.52
C ILE A 77 -3.73 -1.65 -8.87
N SER A 78 -2.90 -1.84 -9.88
CA SER A 78 -3.12 -1.26 -11.22
C SER A 78 -3.76 -2.24 -12.21
N ASP A 79 -4.32 -3.36 -11.74
CA ASP A 79 -5.00 -4.36 -12.58
C ASP A 79 -6.28 -3.77 -13.20
N ASP A 80 -6.47 -3.93 -14.53
CA ASP A 80 -7.41 -3.17 -15.38
C ASP A 80 -8.91 -3.32 -15.02
N ASN A 81 -9.27 -4.19 -14.08
CA ASN A 81 -10.66 -4.38 -13.61
C ASN A 81 -11.02 -3.58 -12.35
N LEU A 82 -10.26 -2.52 -12.08
CA LEU A 82 -10.40 -1.70 -10.90
C LEU A 82 -11.24 -0.45 -11.16
N ALA A 83 -12.36 -0.34 -10.46
CA ALA A 83 -13.00 0.94 -10.24
C ALA A 83 -12.27 1.64 -9.08
N LEU A 84 -11.20 2.36 -9.39
CA LEU A 84 -10.53 3.24 -8.43
C LEU A 84 -11.45 4.43 -8.13
N ILE A 85 -12.09 4.42 -6.96
CA ILE A 85 -12.78 5.61 -6.42
C ILE A 85 -11.85 6.25 -5.40
N TYR A 86 -11.07 7.23 -5.86
CA TYR A 86 -10.32 8.10 -4.94
C TYR A 86 -11.30 9.08 -4.30
N PHE A 87 -11.62 8.87 -3.02
CA PHE A 87 -12.28 9.90 -2.22
C PHE A 87 -11.21 10.62 -1.43
N LEU A 88 -10.78 11.79 -1.90
CA LEU A 88 -9.81 12.63 -1.20
C LEU A 88 -10.47 13.22 0.07
N LEU A 89 -10.55 12.44 1.15
CA LEU A 89 -10.83 12.99 2.47
C LEU A 89 -9.54 13.60 3.01
N ILE A 90 -9.42 14.92 2.90
CA ILE A 90 -8.47 15.68 3.72
C ILE A 90 -8.97 15.57 5.16
N PHE A 91 -8.49 14.57 5.90
CA PHE A 91 -8.72 14.49 7.34
C PHE A 91 -7.75 15.45 8.03
N ASN A 92 -8.16 16.72 8.12
CA ASN A 92 -7.59 17.65 9.09
C ASN A 92 -8.24 17.35 10.45
N ARG A 93 -7.61 16.48 11.25
CA ARG A 93 -7.55 16.55 12.73
C ARG A 93 -7.02 15.26 13.34
N PHE A 94 -5.97 15.40 14.15
CA PHE A 94 -5.74 14.58 15.33
C PHE A 94 -6.85 14.83 16.36
#